data_AF-A0A831T8N1-F1
#
_entry.id   AF-A0A831T8N1-F1
#
_cell.length_a   1.000
_cell.length_b   1.000
_cell.length_c   1.000
_cell.angle_alpha   90.00
_cell.angle_beta   90.00
_cell.angle_gamma   90.00
#
_symmetry.space_group_name_H-M   'P 1'
#
loop_
_entity.id
_entity.type
_entity.pdbx_description
1 polymer ?
#
loop_
_entity_poly.entity_id
_entity_poly.type
_entity_poly.pdbx_seq_one_letter_code
_entity_poly.pdbx_strand_id
1 'polypeptide(L)'
;MAHSLSAKKRVRQNIKRRARNRARKELIKRQVKAFTAALSSGDLNKAEQELRNVARRLDKVAAKHTIHKNAAARKRSRLARRLNAARAAKAAAAQGAAGAGTQAATT
;
A
#
# COMPACT_ATOMS: atom_id res chain seq x y z
N MET A 1 -30.15 5.46 -23.89
CA MET A 1 -30.43 6.61 -23.00
C MET A 1 -31.16 6.12 -21.76
N ALA A 2 -31.30 6.93 -20.70
CA ALA A 2 -32.18 6.58 -19.58
C ALA A 2 -33.60 7.04 -19.92
N HIS A 3 -34.45 6.10 -20.36
CA HIS A 3 -35.77 6.44 -20.91
C HIS A 3 -36.83 6.67 -19.81
N SER A 4 -36.73 5.99 -18.66
CA SER A 4 -37.63 6.20 -17.52
C SER A 4 -37.15 7.30 -16.56
N LEU A 5 -38.08 7.95 -15.85
CA LEU A 5 -37.77 8.98 -14.84
C LEU A 5 -36.86 8.45 -13.72
N SER A 6 -37.08 7.20 -13.30
CA SER A 6 -36.25 6.51 -12.31
C SER A 6 -34.83 6.28 -12.82
N ALA A 7 -34.67 5.91 -14.10
CA ALA A 7 -33.37 5.75 -14.72
C ALA A 7 -32.61 7.09 -14.83
N LYS A 8 -33.28 8.18 -15.23
CA LYS A 8 -32.66 9.53 -15.27
C LYS A 8 -32.15 9.96 -13.89
N LYS A 9 -32.90 9.66 -12.81
CA LYS A 9 -32.45 9.89 -11.43
C LYS A 9 -31.21 9.06 -11.08
N ARG A 10 -31.18 7.78 -11.43
CA ARG A 10 -30.03 6.89 -11.18
C ARG A 10 -28.77 7.37 -11.91
N VAL A 11 -28.88 7.83 -13.16
CA VAL A 11 -27.74 8.40 -13.91
C VAL A 11 -27.14 9.60 -13.18
N ARG A 12 -27.96 10.56 -12.74
CA ARG A 12 -27.49 11.74 -11.97
C ARG A 12 -26.78 11.34 -10.68
N GLN A 13 -27.34 10.37 -9.93
CA GLN A 13 -26.71 9.86 -8.70
C GLN A 13 -25.39 9.13 -8.98
N ASN A 14 -25.34 8.34 -10.05
CA ASN A 14 -24.16 7.58 -10.45
C ASN A 14 -23.00 8.48 -10.83
N ILE A 15 -23.24 9.58 -11.55
CA ILE A 15 -22.19 10.56 -11.89
C ILE A 15 -21.55 11.12 -10.61
N LYS A 16 -22.37 11.57 -9.64
CA LYS A 16 -21.89 12.11 -8.36
C LYS A 16 -21.13 11.07 -7.53
N ARG A 17 -21.57 9.80 -7.53
CA ARG A 17 -20.88 8.70 -6.85
C ARG A 17 -19.57 8.33 -7.55
N ARG A 18 -19.57 8.29 -8.89
CA ARG A 18 -18.40 7.98 -9.72
C ARG A 18 -17.28 8.98 -9.51
N ALA A 19 -17.58 10.28 -9.50
CA ALA A 19 -16.59 11.34 -9.27
C ALA A 19 -15.88 11.17 -7.91
N ARG A 20 -16.65 11.00 -6.83
CA ARG A 20 -16.11 10.77 -5.46
C ARG A 20 -15.28 9.49 -5.37
N ASN A 21 -15.77 8.39 -5.96
CA ASN A 21 -15.07 7.11 -5.93
C ASN A 21 -13.78 7.14 -6.75
N ARG A 22 -13.77 7.87 -7.87
CA ARG A 22 -12.56 8.10 -8.68
C ARG A 22 -11.50 8.84 -7.87
N ALA A 23 -11.85 9.98 -7.27
CA ALA A 23 -10.91 10.77 -6.47
C ALA A 23 -10.28 9.95 -5.32
N ARG A 24 -11.08 9.15 -4.59
CA ARG A 24 -10.59 8.26 -3.53
C ARG A 24 -9.64 7.17 -4.04
N LYS A 25 -9.96 6.58 -5.20
CA LYS A 25 -9.10 5.56 -5.82
C LYS A 25 -7.77 6.16 -6.30
N GLU A 26 -7.79 7.34 -6.88
CA GLU A 26 -6.58 8.06 -7.31
C GLU A 26 -5.70 8.44 -6.12
N LEU A 27 -6.29 8.90 -5.02
CA LEU A 27 -5.55 9.20 -3.79
C LEU A 27 -4.77 7.97 -3.28
N ILE A 28 -5.40 6.80 -3.26
CA ILE A 28 -4.73 5.55 -2.85
C ILE A 28 -3.61 5.20 -3.82
N LYS A 29 -3.85 5.31 -5.14
CA LYS A 29 -2.80 5.03 -6.15
C LYS A 29 -1.58 5.94 -5.95
N ARG A 30 -1.80 7.23 -5.71
CA ARG A 30 -0.72 8.21 -5.47
C ARG A 30 0.12 7.83 -4.26
N GLN A 31 -0.51 7.44 -3.16
CA GLN A 31 0.21 7.05 -1.94
C GLN A 31 0.96 5.72 -2.09
N VAL A 32 0.38 4.77 -2.81
CA VAL A 32 1.08 3.52 -3.17
C VAL A 32 2.31 3.83 -4.03
N LYS A 33 2.22 4.79 -4.96
CA LYS A 33 3.35 5.23 -5.78
C LYS A 33 4.46 5.88 -4.93
N ALA A 34 4.09 6.71 -3.95
CA ALA A 34 5.03 7.30 -3.00
C ALA A 34 5.77 6.23 -2.18
N PHE A 35 5.04 5.23 -1.66
CA PHE A 35 5.64 4.09 -0.97
C PHE A 35 6.61 3.30 -1.87
N THR A 36 6.23 3.02 -3.12
CA THR A 36 7.13 2.31 -4.04
C THR A 36 8.38 3.13 -4.36
N ALA A 37 8.27 4.46 -4.49
CA ALA A 37 9.42 5.32 -4.69
C ALA A 37 10.37 5.31 -3.47
N ALA A 38 9.84 5.35 -2.25
CA ALA A 38 10.64 5.26 -1.02
C ALA A 38 11.33 3.90 -0.84
N LEU A 39 10.71 2.81 -1.30
CA LEU A 39 11.37 1.50 -1.33
C LEU A 39 12.50 1.46 -2.36
N SER A 40 12.30 2.04 -3.54
CA SER A 40 13.34 2.12 -4.58
C SER A 40 14.53 2.99 -4.16
N SER A 41 14.33 4.01 -3.33
CA SER A 41 15.43 4.84 -2.80
C SER A 41 16.18 4.18 -1.63
N GLY A 42 15.74 3.02 -1.13
CA GLY A 42 16.40 2.31 -0.03
C GLY A 42 16.14 2.89 1.37
N ASP A 43 15.27 3.90 1.49
CA ASP A 43 14.96 4.57 2.76
C ASP A 43 13.92 3.80 3.58
N LEU A 44 14.36 2.86 4.41
CA LEU A 44 13.46 2.01 5.21
C LEU A 44 12.59 2.82 6.20
N ASN A 45 13.14 3.86 6.84
CA ASN A 45 12.41 4.70 7.78
C ASN A 45 11.27 5.48 7.11
N LYS A 46 11.52 6.02 5.91
CA LYS A 46 10.50 6.72 5.13
C LYS A 46 9.44 5.75 4.61
N ALA A 47 9.85 4.56 4.16
CA ALA A 47 8.92 3.53 3.70
C ALA A 47 7.95 3.07 4.81
N GLU A 48 8.39 3.01 6.07
CA GLU A 48 7.53 2.71 7.21
C GLU A 48 6.49 3.79 7.50
N GLN A 49 6.90 5.06 7.46
CA GLN A 49 6.00 6.19 7.64
C GLN A 49 4.93 6.22 6.54
N GLU A 50 5.35 6.02 5.29
CA GLU A 50 4.43 5.94 4.15
C GLU A 50 3.49 4.73 4.24
N LEU A 51 3.96 3.57 4.71
CA LEU A 51 3.10 2.41 4.94
C LEU A 51 1.98 2.72 5.95
N ARG A 52 2.30 3.40 7.06
CA ARG A 52 1.32 3.81 8.08
C ARG A 52 0.28 4.78 7.48
N ASN A 53 0.74 5.73 6.66
CA ASN A 53 -0.13 6.68 5.96
C ASN A 53 -1.06 5.99 4.97
N VAL A 54 -0.54 5.07 4.17
CA VAL A 54 -1.31 4.27 3.21
C VAL A 54 -2.35 3.40 3.92
N ALA A 55 -1.97 2.72 5.01
CA ALA A 55 -2.87 1.87 5.79
C ALA A 55 -4.06 2.67 6.34
N ARG A 56 -3.78 3.81 6.99
CA ARG A 56 -4.82 4.70 7.54
C ARG A 56 -5.80 5.16 6.45
N ARG A 57 -5.30 5.45 5.25
CA ARG A 57 -6.13 5.95 4.14
C ARG A 57 -6.93 4.83 3.48
N LEU A 58 -6.37 3.64 3.33
CA LEU A 58 -7.07 2.46 2.84
C LEU A 58 -8.29 2.14 3.72
N ASP A 59 -8.11 2.12 5.04
CA ASP A 59 -9.17 1.76 5.98
C ASP A 59 -10.28 2.83 6.00
N LYS A 60 -9.91 4.12 5.94
CA LYS A 60 -10.89 5.22 5.78
C LYS A 60 -11.71 5.10 4.49
N VAL A 61 -11.09 4.71 3.38
CA VAL A 61 -11.80 4.54 2.09
C VAL A 61 -12.65 3.27 2.08
N ALA A 62 -12.21 2.22 2.77
CA ALA A 62 -12.98 0.99 2.97
C ALA A 62 -14.25 1.24 3.79
N ALA A 63 -14.16 2.01 4.87
CA ALA A 63 -15.32 2.43 5.66
C ALA A 63 -16.36 3.22 4.85
N LYS A 64 -15.92 3.95 3.81
CA LYS A 64 -16.81 4.65 2.87
C LYS A 64 -17.28 3.78 1.69
N HIS A 65 -17.14 2.46 1.80
CA HIS A 65 -17.62 1.45 0.85
C HIS A 65 -17.15 1.64 -0.60
N THR A 66 -16.06 2.40 -0.79
CA THR A 66 -15.49 2.62 -2.14
C THR A 66 -14.62 1.44 -2.57
N ILE A 67 -14.05 0.73 -1.59
CA ILE A 67 -13.28 -0.50 -1.75
C ILE A 67 -13.79 -1.47 -0.68
N HIS A 68 -13.95 -2.75 -1.03
CA HIS A 68 -14.36 -3.77 -0.06
C HIS A 68 -13.28 -3.99 1.02
N LYS A 69 -13.69 -4.33 2.26
CA LYS A 69 -12.78 -4.61 3.38
C LYS A 69 -11.68 -5.61 3.01
N ASN A 70 -12.02 -6.68 2.31
CA ASN A 70 -11.05 -7.70 1.88
C ASN A 70 -10.06 -7.14 0.83
N ALA A 71 -10.52 -6.25 -0.05
CA ALA A 71 -9.64 -5.63 -1.04
C ALA A 71 -8.67 -4.63 -0.38
N ALA A 72 -9.09 -3.92 0.67
CA ALA A 72 -8.19 -3.10 1.48
C ALA A 72 -7.17 -3.97 2.25
N ALA A 73 -7.63 -5.05 2.91
CA ALA A 73 -6.78 -5.98 3.64
C ALA A 73 -5.72 -6.64 2.72
N ARG A 74 -6.11 -7.09 1.52
CA ARG A 74 -5.17 -7.63 0.53
C ARG A 74 -4.09 -6.61 0.14
N LYS A 75 -4.47 -5.36 -0.09
CA LYS A 75 -3.49 -4.31 -0.43
C LYS A 75 -2.53 -4.03 0.72
N ARG A 76 -3.04 -3.90 1.94
CA ARG A 76 -2.23 -3.71 3.15
C ARG A 76 -1.23 -4.84 3.34
N SER A 77 -1.68 -6.10 3.25
CA SER A 77 -0.83 -7.29 3.37
C SER A 77 0.29 -7.32 2.32
N ARG A 78 -0.04 -7.04 1.04
CA ARG A 78 0.96 -7.01 -0.04
C ARG A 78 2.04 -5.96 0.17
N LEU A 79 1.69 -4.77 0.64
CA LEU A 79 2.67 -3.70 0.91
C LEU A 79 3.55 -4.04 2.11
N ALA A 80 2.96 -4.59 3.18
CA ALA A 80 3.71 -5.03 4.35
C ALA A 80 4.72 -6.13 4.00
N ARG A 81 4.31 -7.12 3.19
CA ARG A 81 5.21 -8.17 2.68
C ARG A 81 6.40 -7.60 1.91
N ARG A 82 6.19 -6.57 1.07
CA ARG A 82 7.28 -5.91 0.34
C ARG A 82 8.27 -5.21 1.25
N LEU A 83 7.78 -4.50 2.27
CA LEU A 83 8.65 -3.85 3.26
C LEU A 83 9.46 -4.88 4.05
N ASN A 84 8.81 -5.97 4.49
CA ASN A 84 9.48 -7.03 5.23
C ASN A 84 10.54 -7.75 4.38
N ALA A 85 10.25 -7.99 3.10
CA ALA A 85 11.24 -8.54 2.16
C ALA A 85 12.46 -7.60 2.00
N ALA A 86 12.23 -6.29 1.87
CA ALA A 86 13.32 -5.30 1.80
C ALA A 86 14.15 -5.25 3.09
N ARG A 87 13.50 -5.35 4.26
CA ARG A 87 14.19 -5.47 5.56
C ARG A 87 15.00 -6.76 5.68
N ALA A 88 14.42 -7.89 5.26
CA ALA A 88 15.10 -9.19 5.28
C ALA A 88 16.31 -9.21 4.33
N ALA A 89 16.21 -8.60 3.15
CA ALA A 89 17.33 -8.45 2.23
C ALA A 89 18.47 -7.61 2.85
N LYS A 90 18.14 -6.52 3.55
CA LYS A 90 19.15 -5.74 4.32
C LYS A 90 19.76 -6.55 5.46
N ALA A 91 18.97 -7.35 6.18
CA ALA A 91 19.46 -8.19 7.27
C ALA A 91 20.36 -9.32 6.78
N ALA A 92 20.02 -9.97 5.66
CA ALA A 92 20.87 -10.98 5.03
C ALA A 92 22.20 -10.40 4.52
N ALA A 93 22.18 -9.17 3.98
CA ALA A 93 23.41 -8.46 3.60
C ALA A 93 24.30 -8.11 4.82
N ALA A 94 23.72 -7.88 6.00
CA ALA A 94 24.48 -7.64 7.23
C ALA A 94 25.08 -8.92 7.84
N GLN A 95 24.43 -10.08 7.65
CA GLN A 95 24.91 -11.37 8.18
C GLN A 95 26.11 -11.93 7.40
N GLY A 96 26.34 -11.51 6.15
CA GLY A 96 27.52 -11.89 5.36
C GLY A 96 28.86 -11.29 5.85
N ALA A 97 28.84 -10.21 6.64
CA ALA A 97 30.05 -9.55 7.14
C ALA A 97 30.56 -10.12 8.48
N ALA A 98 29.75 -10.88 9.21
CA ALA A 98 30.10 -11.40 10.54
C ALA A 98 30.73 -12.81 10.53
N GLY A 99 30.89 -13.42 9.36
CA GLY A 99 31.34 -14.82 9.20
C GLY A 99 32.82 -15.03 8.88
N ALA A 100 33.68 -13.99 8.94
CA ALA A 100 35.08 -14.06 8.54
C ALA A 100 36.09 -13.93 9.70
N GLY A 101 35.70 -14.28 10.92
CA GLY A 101 36.61 -14.17 12.07
C GLY A 101 36.17 -14.97 13.29
N THR A 102 36.27 -16.30 13.23
CA THR A 102 36.35 -17.18 14.42
C THR A 102 36.66 -18.63 14.01
N GLN A 103 37.83 -18.85 13.41
CA GLN A 103 38.45 -20.19 13.35
C GLN A 103 39.96 -20.05 13.51
N ALA A 104 40.42 -19.82 14.75
CA ALA A 104 41.82 -20.03 15.14
C ALA A 104 41.94 -19.97 16.68
N ALA A 105 41.68 -21.09 17.36
CA ALA A 105 42.28 -21.46 18.65
C ALA A 105 41.66 -22.77 19.18
N THR A 106 41.96 -23.90 18.55
CA THR A 106 41.80 -25.23 19.18
C THR A 106 42.84 -26.18 18.60
N THR A 107 44.08 -26.04 19.03
CA THR A 107 45.08 -27.08 19.42
C THR A 107 46.43 -26.40 19.59
#